data_AF-A0A1V5MU09-F1
#
_entry.id   AF-A0A1V5MU09-F1
#
_cell.length_a   1.000
_cell.length_b   1.000
_cell.length_c   1.000
_cell.angle_alpha   90.00
_cell.angle_beta   90.00
_cell.angle_gamma   90.00
#
_symmetry.space_group_name_H-M   'P 1'
#
loop_
_entity.id
_entity.type
_entity.pdbx_description
1 polymer ?
#
loop_
_entity_poly.entity_id
_entity_poly.type
_entity_poly.pdbx_seq_one_letter_code
_entity_poly.pdbx_strand_id
1 'polypeptide(L)'
;MLYIPRITNILILLLVLGTSGCVTVKEEPQNPVAAWVLKLLPDSPQVRRQKLLERLGSADADQRRQGVLMLGEGQAPTWEATAKILRIMARGDVDAQVRAAAVQVLVKNYAIENIMDTLKETANDKSLLVRRETLEGVCRRQQDDAMEILLVMREKDEERSIRARAAEVLAKYRNRKVIRSLINGLEDPEFAVSFQSRESLKKLTGRDFDYDSKEWQGWLATSEDPFAALAGDYE
;
A
#
# COMPACT_ATOMS: atom_id res chain seq x y z
N MET A 1 48.27 -29.23 14.13
CA MET A 1 49.12 -28.54 13.13
C MET A 1 48.73 -29.03 11.75
N LEU A 2 47.78 -28.37 11.09
CA LEU A 2 47.49 -28.53 9.66
C LEU A 2 47.03 -27.16 9.14
N TYR A 3 47.73 -26.71 8.11
CA TYR A 3 47.78 -25.36 7.58
C TYR A 3 46.74 -25.22 6.45
N ILE A 4 45.90 -24.18 6.52
CA ILE A 4 44.95 -23.77 5.47
C ILE A 4 45.48 -22.46 4.86
N PRO A 5 45.83 -22.38 3.56
CA PRO A 5 46.08 -21.10 2.94
C PRO A 5 44.81 -20.53 2.30
N ARG A 6 44.42 -19.38 2.86
CA ARG A 6 43.70 -18.21 2.36
C ARG A 6 43.26 -18.19 0.89
N ILE A 7 41.95 -17.97 0.70
CA ILE A 7 41.34 -17.47 -0.55
C ILE A 7 41.74 -16.00 -0.71
N THR A 8 42.57 -15.71 -1.70
CA THR A 8 42.96 -14.34 -2.07
C THR A 8 41.89 -13.69 -2.92
N ASN A 9 41.40 -12.53 -2.46
CA ASN A 9 40.66 -11.55 -3.24
C ASN A 9 41.44 -11.20 -4.52
N ILE A 10 40.81 -11.32 -5.69
CA ILE A 10 41.29 -10.68 -6.92
C ILE A 10 40.24 -9.68 -7.38
N LEU A 11 40.56 -8.42 -7.12
CA LEU A 11 40.01 -7.22 -7.73
C LEU A 11 40.32 -7.27 -9.24
N ILE A 12 39.32 -7.26 -10.11
CA ILE A 12 39.55 -7.07 -11.56
C ILE A 12 39.27 -5.59 -11.87
N LEU A 13 40.37 -4.85 -12.02
CA LEU A 13 40.41 -3.49 -12.55
C LEU A 13 40.40 -3.59 -14.09
N LEU A 14 39.28 -3.28 -14.75
CA LEU A 14 39.21 -3.23 -16.20
C LEU A 14 39.70 -1.86 -16.70
N LEU A 15 40.99 -1.85 -17.08
CA LEU A 15 41.64 -0.76 -17.79
C LEU A 15 41.24 -0.84 -19.27
N VAL A 16 40.36 0.06 -19.70
CA VAL A 16 39.95 0.18 -21.10
C VAL A 16 41.06 0.89 -21.87
N LEU A 17 41.81 0.13 -22.67
CA LEU A 17 42.56 0.67 -23.80
C LEU A 17 42.03 0.01 -25.06
N GLY A 18 41.40 0.85 -25.89
CA GLY A 18 40.82 0.45 -27.15
C GLY A 18 41.85 -0.10 -28.11
N THR A 19 41.56 -1.29 -28.61
CA THR A 19 41.89 -1.66 -30.00
C THR A 19 40.67 -2.37 -30.55
N SER A 20 40.27 -1.92 -31.74
CA SER A 20 39.12 -2.43 -32.50
C SER A 20 39.37 -3.89 -32.89
N GLY A 21 38.99 -4.81 -32.02
CA GLY A 21 38.90 -6.23 -32.31
C GLY A 21 37.44 -6.65 -32.33
N CYS A 22 36.89 -6.92 -33.51
CA CYS A 22 35.67 -7.70 -33.66
C CYS A 22 35.91 -9.08 -33.06
N VAL A 23 35.67 -9.25 -31.75
CA VAL A 23 35.46 -10.57 -31.18
C VAL A 23 34.06 -10.97 -31.59
N THR A 24 33.96 -11.72 -32.69
CA THR A 24 32.80 -12.57 -32.91
C THR A 24 32.75 -13.51 -31.72
N VAL A 25 31.87 -13.23 -30.76
CA VAL A 25 31.50 -14.19 -29.73
C VAL A 25 30.95 -15.38 -30.50
N LYS A 26 31.77 -16.41 -30.64
CA LYS A 26 31.37 -17.67 -31.24
C LYS A 26 30.27 -18.18 -30.32
N GLU A 27 29.01 -18.09 -30.75
CA GLU A 27 27.91 -18.70 -30.02
C GLU A 27 28.26 -20.18 -29.87
N GLU A 28 28.63 -20.60 -28.66
CA GLU A 28 28.81 -22.01 -28.37
C GLU A 28 27.50 -22.71 -28.75
N PRO A 29 27.55 -23.87 -29.44
CA PRO A 29 26.34 -24.59 -29.79
C PRO A 29 25.60 -24.91 -28.50
N GLN A 30 24.52 -24.16 -28.24
CA GLN A 30 23.67 -24.39 -27.09
C GLN A 30 23.20 -25.83 -27.19
N ASN A 31 23.53 -26.63 -26.17
CA ASN A 31 23.06 -28.01 -26.09
C ASN A 31 21.55 -28.01 -26.37
N PRO A 32 21.09 -28.66 -27.45
CA PRO A 32 19.70 -28.53 -27.93
C PRO A 32 18.69 -29.08 -26.91
N VAL A 33 19.16 -29.90 -25.96
CA VAL A 33 18.38 -30.44 -24.86
C VAL A 33 18.39 -29.52 -23.63
N ALA A 34 19.40 -28.66 -23.46
CA ALA A 34 19.52 -27.80 -22.28
C ALA A 34 18.35 -26.81 -22.16
N ALA A 35 17.86 -26.26 -23.26
CA ALA A 35 16.68 -25.39 -23.26
C ALA A 35 15.41 -26.12 -22.76
N TRP A 36 15.26 -27.40 -23.07
CA TRP A 36 14.13 -28.23 -22.60
C TRP A 36 14.31 -28.64 -21.14
N VAL A 37 15.53 -29.01 -20.73
CA VAL A 37 15.83 -29.34 -19.33
C VAL A 37 15.60 -28.14 -18.43
N LEU A 38 16.03 -26.94 -18.82
CA LEU A 38 15.78 -25.70 -18.07
C LEU A 38 14.29 -25.38 -17.95
N LYS A 39 13.45 -25.71 -18.95
CA LYS A 39 11.98 -25.56 -18.87
C LYS A 39 11.33 -26.57 -17.91
N LEU A 40 11.94 -27.73 -17.71
CA LEU A 40 11.41 -28.81 -16.87
C LEU A 40 11.94 -28.76 -15.43
N LEU A 41 13.07 -28.09 -15.21
CA LEU A 41 13.61 -27.86 -13.88
C LEU A 41 12.72 -26.88 -13.11
N PRO A 42 12.38 -27.18 -11.84
CA PRO A 42 11.64 -26.23 -11.01
C PRO A 42 12.50 -24.98 -10.76
N ASP A 43 11.85 -23.82 -10.68
CA ASP A 43 12.53 -22.54 -10.39
C ASP A 43 13.37 -22.64 -9.12
N SER A 44 14.70 -22.58 -9.28
CA SER A 44 15.62 -22.52 -8.14
C SER A 44 15.51 -21.15 -7.44
N PRO A 45 15.83 -21.06 -6.13
CA PRO A 45 15.84 -19.77 -5.43
C PRO A 45 16.72 -18.71 -6.10
N GLN A 46 17.82 -19.11 -6.74
CA GLN A 46 18.74 -18.22 -7.45
C GLN A 46 18.12 -17.67 -8.73
N VAL A 47 17.50 -18.54 -9.55
CA VAL A 47 16.80 -18.12 -10.79
C VAL A 47 15.64 -17.20 -10.44
N ARG A 48 14.88 -17.54 -9.38
CA ARG A 48 13.80 -16.69 -8.87
C ARG A 48 14.30 -15.30 -8.45
N ARG A 49 15.41 -15.24 -7.70
CA ARG A 49 16.04 -13.97 -7.30
C ARG A 49 16.47 -13.15 -8.52
N GLN A 50 17.13 -13.77 -9.50
CA GLN A 50 17.62 -13.07 -10.69
C GLN A 50 16.45 -12.47 -11.49
N LYS A 51 15.41 -13.27 -11.75
CA LYS A 51 14.17 -12.83 -12.43
C LYS A 51 13.49 -11.68 -11.68
N LEU A 52 13.49 -11.71 -10.35
CA LEU A 52 12.94 -10.63 -9.54
C LEU A 52 13.73 -9.32 -9.71
N LEU A 53 15.06 -9.39 -9.66
CA LEU A 53 15.94 -8.22 -9.84
C LEU A 53 15.78 -7.61 -11.23
N GLU A 54 15.74 -8.43 -12.28
CA GLU A 54 15.49 -7.99 -13.66
C GLU A 54 14.15 -7.27 -13.79
N ARG A 55 13.09 -7.80 -13.18
CA ARG A 55 11.77 -7.18 -13.19
C ARG A 55 11.74 -5.84 -12.47
N LEU A 56 12.21 -5.80 -11.23
CA LEU A 56 12.19 -4.59 -10.40
C LEU A 56 13.07 -3.47 -10.98
N GLY A 57 14.17 -3.81 -11.64
CA GLY A 57 15.09 -2.85 -12.27
C GLY A 57 14.75 -2.45 -13.71
N SER A 58 13.67 -2.99 -14.28
CA SER A 58 13.32 -2.75 -15.69
C SER A 58 12.87 -1.31 -15.95
N ALA A 59 13.21 -0.78 -17.13
CA ALA A 59 12.65 0.48 -17.62
C ALA A 59 11.13 0.38 -17.89
N ASP A 60 10.64 -0.83 -18.18
CA ASP A 60 9.24 -1.13 -18.42
C ASP A 60 8.46 -1.22 -17.09
N ALA A 61 7.45 -0.36 -16.93
CA ALA A 61 6.60 -0.31 -15.75
C ALA A 61 5.81 -1.62 -15.53
N ASP A 62 5.40 -2.30 -16.60
CA ASP A 62 4.70 -3.58 -16.47
C ASP A 62 5.62 -4.64 -15.83
N GLN A 63 6.89 -4.69 -16.24
CA GLN A 63 7.86 -5.60 -15.65
C GLN A 63 8.11 -5.26 -14.17
N ARG A 64 8.23 -3.97 -13.82
CA ARG A 64 8.38 -3.54 -12.42
C ARG A 64 7.16 -3.92 -11.59
N ARG A 65 5.94 -3.72 -12.11
CA ARG A 65 4.70 -4.14 -11.46
C ARG A 65 4.68 -5.65 -11.22
N GLN A 66 5.08 -6.45 -12.20
CA GLN A 66 5.20 -7.90 -12.02
C GLN A 66 6.25 -8.27 -10.97
N GLY A 67 7.37 -7.56 -10.90
CA GLY A 67 8.36 -7.73 -9.85
C GLY A 67 7.79 -7.44 -8.46
N VAL A 68 6.98 -6.38 -8.33
CA VAL A 68 6.26 -6.02 -7.10
C VAL A 68 5.26 -7.10 -6.70
N LEU A 69 4.50 -7.66 -7.64
CA LEU A 69 3.56 -8.75 -7.34
C LEU A 69 4.29 -10.02 -6.90
N MET A 70 5.40 -10.34 -7.56
CA MET A 70 6.26 -11.48 -7.24
C MET A 70 6.86 -11.39 -5.83
N LEU A 71 7.14 -10.18 -5.33
CA LEU A 71 7.53 -9.97 -3.92
C LEU A 71 6.44 -10.43 -2.94
N GLY A 72 5.17 -10.25 -3.31
CA GLY A 72 4.02 -10.64 -2.48
C GLY A 72 3.78 -12.15 -2.38
N GLU A 73 4.42 -12.95 -3.24
CA GLU A 73 4.26 -14.42 -3.29
C GLU A 73 5.26 -15.18 -2.39
N GLY A 74 6.22 -14.49 -1.79
CA GLY A 74 7.23 -15.12 -0.91
C GLY A 74 6.68 -15.72 0.40
N GLN A 75 7.60 -16.15 1.28
CA GLN A 75 7.25 -16.68 2.60
C GLN A 75 7.51 -15.65 3.71
N ALA A 76 6.71 -15.70 4.79
CA ALA A 76 6.77 -14.77 5.93
C ALA A 76 8.18 -14.42 6.47
N PRO A 77 9.16 -15.34 6.56
CA PRO A 77 10.51 -15.02 7.02
C PRO A 77 11.27 -14.00 6.16
N THR A 78 10.83 -13.75 4.93
CA THR A 78 11.48 -12.80 4.00
C THR A 78 10.88 -11.40 4.01
N TRP A 79 9.90 -11.14 4.90
CA TRP A 79 9.04 -9.95 4.83
C TRP A 79 9.76 -8.65 5.21
N GLU A 80 10.84 -8.68 5.97
CA GLU A 80 11.54 -7.45 6.35
C GLU A 80 12.17 -6.73 5.14
N ALA A 81 12.96 -7.45 4.34
CA ALA A 81 13.56 -6.91 3.13
C ALA A 81 12.50 -6.60 2.07
N THR A 82 11.50 -7.47 1.94
CA THR A 82 10.35 -7.31 1.05
C THR A 82 9.59 -6.02 1.37
N ALA A 83 9.31 -5.77 2.65
CA ALA A 83 8.66 -4.55 3.12
C ALA A 83 9.46 -3.30 2.79
N LYS A 84 10.78 -3.31 2.98
CA LYS A 84 11.65 -2.18 2.63
C LYS A 84 11.56 -1.88 1.13
N ILE A 85 11.66 -2.90 0.28
CA ILE A 85 11.56 -2.75 -1.18
C ILE A 85 10.17 -2.21 -1.56
N LEU A 86 9.10 -2.82 -1.07
CA LEU A 86 7.74 -2.39 -1.40
C LEU A 86 7.46 -0.95 -0.95
N ARG A 87 7.97 -0.51 0.21
CA ARG A 87 7.84 0.88 0.66
C ARG A 87 8.58 1.86 -0.27
N ILE A 88 9.77 1.50 -0.74
CA ILE A 88 10.51 2.29 -1.73
C ILE A 88 9.70 2.40 -3.03
N MET A 89 9.18 1.27 -3.53
CA MET A 89 8.40 1.23 -4.76
C MET A 89 7.09 2.04 -4.62
N ALA A 90 6.37 1.89 -3.50
CA ALA A 90 5.11 2.57 -3.22
C ALA A 90 5.23 4.10 -3.17
N ARG A 91 6.37 4.63 -2.71
CA ARG A 91 6.59 6.06 -2.54
C ARG A 91 7.35 6.71 -3.71
N GLY A 92 8.15 5.92 -4.43
CA GLY A 92 9.17 6.44 -5.32
C GLY A 92 9.08 6.01 -6.78
N ASP A 93 8.30 4.98 -7.14
CA ASP A 93 8.21 4.60 -8.55
C ASP A 93 7.52 5.69 -9.37
N VAL A 94 8.05 5.96 -10.57
CA VAL A 94 7.48 6.97 -11.48
C VAL A 94 6.08 6.58 -11.97
N ASP A 95 5.80 5.28 -12.09
CA ASP A 95 4.54 4.75 -12.59
C ASP A 95 3.55 4.48 -11.46
N ALA A 96 2.33 5.03 -11.61
CA ALA A 96 1.31 4.93 -10.59
C ALA A 96 0.74 3.52 -10.39
N GLN A 97 0.75 2.67 -11.42
CA GLN A 97 0.31 1.28 -11.28
C GLN A 97 1.33 0.45 -10.49
N VAL A 98 2.62 0.75 -10.66
CA VAL A 98 3.67 0.13 -9.84
C VAL A 98 3.53 0.57 -8.38
N ARG A 99 3.36 1.87 -8.12
CA ARG A 99 3.11 2.38 -6.76
C ARG A 99 1.87 1.74 -6.13
N ALA A 100 0.76 1.68 -6.86
CA ALA A 100 -0.48 1.09 -6.39
C ALA A 100 -0.34 -0.41 -6.09
N ALA A 101 0.32 -1.18 -6.97
CA ALA A 101 0.61 -2.59 -6.72
C ALA A 101 1.47 -2.77 -5.46
N ALA A 102 2.43 -1.88 -5.22
CA ALA A 102 3.29 -1.96 -4.03
C ALA A 102 2.49 -1.70 -2.75
N VAL A 103 1.60 -0.70 -2.75
CA VAL A 103 0.64 -0.47 -1.65
C VAL A 103 -0.26 -1.69 -1.46
N GLN A 104 -0.83 -2.23 -2.53
CA GLN A 104 -1.69 -3.41 -2.48
C GLN A 104 -0.99 -4.61 -1.83
N VAL A 105 0.26 -4.89 -2.19
CA VAL A 105 1.03 -6.01 -1.62
C VAL A 105 1.39 -5.73 -0.15
N LEU A 106 1.74 -4.49 0.20
CA LEU A 106 1.99 -4.10 1.60
C LEU A 106 0.75 -4.34 2.47
N VAL A 107 -0.41 -3.88 2.02
CA VAL A 107 -1.63 -3.94 2.83
C VAL A 107 -2.21 -5.36 2.91
N LYS A 108 -1.85 -6.27 2.00
CA LYS A 108 -2.18 -7.70 2.13
C LYS A 108 -1.35 -8.40 3.23
N ASN A 109 -0.19 -7.86 3.58
CA ASN A 109 0.77 -8.48 4.51
C ASN A 109 0.96 -7.62 5.78
N TYR A 110 0.06 -7.78 6.74
CA TYR A 110 -0.04 -6.91 7.92
C TYR A 110 1.09 -7.05 8.97
N ALA A 111 1.98 -8.02 8.83
CA ALA A 111 3.15 -8.19 9.72
C ALA A 111 4.28 -7.19 9.42
N ILE A 112 4.08 -6.28 8.47
CA ILE A 112 5.09 -5.34 8.00
C ILE A 112 5.13 -4.10 8.91
N GLU A 113 6.27 -3.89 9.57
CA GLU A 113 6.55 -2.68 10.35
C GLU A 113 6.49 -1.41 9.50
N ASN A 114 6.09 -0.29 10.12
CA ASN A 114 6.08 1.05 9.52
C ASN A 114 5.22 1.17 8.25
N ILE A 115 4.20 0.32 8.12
CA ILE A 115 3.22 0.44 7.04
C ILE A 115 2.46 1.76 7.11
N MET A 116 2.15 2.26 8.31
CA MET A 116 1.34 3.46 8.51
C MET A 116 1.99 4.72 7.93
N ASP A 117 3.31 4.90 8.02
CA ASP A 117 3.98 6.05 7.40
C ASP A 117 3.84 6.02 5.88
N THR A 118 3.96 4.83 5.30
CA THR A 118 3.74 4.62 3.86
C THR A 118 2.30 4.96 3.45
N LEU A 119 1.32 4.54 4.27
CA LEU A 119 -0.08 4.84 4.02
C LEU A 119 -0.39 6.33 4.19
N LYS A 120 0.22 7.01 5.16
CA LYS A 120 0.09 8.47 5.34
C LYS A 120 0.59 9.23 4.10
N GLU A 121 1.73 8.84 3.54
CA GLU A 121 2.27 9.45 2.33
C GLU A 121 1.41 9.13 1.09
N THR A 122 1.09 7.85 0.86
CA THR A 122 0.35 7.40 -0.33
C THR A 122 -1.12 7.83 -0.33
N ALA A 123 -1.70 8.16 0.82
CA ALA A 123 -3.03 8.78 0.90
C ALA A 123 -3.09 10.16 0.21
N ASN A 124 -1.93 10.80 0.00
CA ASN A 124 -1.80 12.08 -0.71
C ASN A 124 -1.19 11.92 -2.11
N ASP A 125 -1.15 10.69 -2.65
CA ASP A 125 -0.58 10.45 -3.98
C ASP A 125 -1.41 11.15 -5.07
N LYS A 126 -0.73 11.65 -6.10
CA LYS A 126 -1.36 12.32 -7.25
C LYS A 126 -2.29 11.38 -8.03
N SER A 127 -2.05 10.07 -7.97
CA SER A 127 -2.85 9.06 -8.64
C SER A 127 -3.99 8.58 -7.75
N LEU A 128 -5.21 8.70 -8.27
CA LEU A 128 -6.39 8.10 -7.65
C LEU A 128 -6.22 6.59 -7.39
N LEU A 129 -5.55 5.87 -8.29
CA LEU A 129 -5.35 4.42 -8.14
C LEU A 129 -4.57 4.10 -6.85
N VAL A 130 -3.50 4.87 -6.58
CA VAL A 130 -2.68 4.69 -5.38
C VAL A 130 -3.49 5.04 -4.13
N ARG A 131 -4.19 6.18 -4.13
CA ARG A 131 -5.03 6.59 -3.00
C ARG A 131 -6.13 5.58 -2.69
N ARG A 132 -6.72 4.93 -3.70
CA ARG A 132 -7.72 3.86 -3.51
C ARG A 132 -7.15 2.62 -2.85
N GLU A 133 -5.97 2.15 -3.27
CA GLU A 133 -5.30 1.02 -2.61
C GLU A 133 -4.92 1.37 -1.16
N THR A 134 -4.49 2.61 -0.91
CA THR A 134 -4.24 3.12 0.44
C THR A 134 -5.51 3.09 1.27
N LEU A 135 -6.62 3.62 0.75
CA LEU A 135 -7.91 3.62 1.44
C LEU A 135 -8.33 2.20 1.80
N GLU A 136 -8.27 1.26 0.87
CA GLU A 136 -8.64 -0.14 1.12
C GLU A 136 -7.77 -0.78 2.21
N GLY A 137 -6.46 -0.49 2.19
CA GLY A 137 -5.54 -0.93 3.23
C GLY A 137 -5.85 -0.36 4.62
N VAL A 138 -6.16 0.93 4.68
CA VAL A 138 -6.52 1.63 5.93
C VAL A 138 -7.88 1.14 6.45
N CYS A 139 -8.85 0.90 5.58
CA CYS A 139 -10.22 0.49 5.95
C CYS A 139 -10.29 -0.87 6.68
N ARG A 140 -9.27 -1.72 6.48
CA ARG A 140 -9.15 -3.02 7.13
C ARG A 140 -8.53 -2.96 8.52
N ARG A 141 -8.12 -1.78 8.99
CA ARG A 141 -7.39 -1.57 10.25
C ARG A 141 -8.23 -0.77 11.25
N GLN A 142 -8.53 -1.35 12.40
CA GLN A 142 -9.17 -0.63 13.51
C GLN A 142 -8.10 -0.16 14.51
N GLN A 143 -7.29 0.82 14.10
CA GLN A 143 -6.23 1.43 14.92
C GLN A 143 -6.29 2.96 14.80
N ASP A 144 -5.80 3.69 15.81
CA ASP A 144 -5.87 5.16 15.85
C ASP A 144 -5.17 5.83 14.67
N ASP A 145 -4.01 5.33 14.24
CA ASP A 145 -3.32 5.86 13.06
C ASP A 145 -4.13 5.72 11.77
N ALA A 146 -4.95 4.66 11.67
CA ALA A 146 -5.82 4.45 10.51
C ALA A 146 -6.98 5.44 10.52
N MET A 147 -7.53 5.73 11.70
CA MET A 147 -8.57 6.75 11.88
C MET A 147 -8.08 8.12 11.40
N GLU A 148 -6.88 8.55 11.79
CA GLU A 148 -6.36 9.87 11.40
C GLU A 148 -6.15 9.99 9.87
N ILE A 149 -5.73 8.92 9.18
CA ILE A 149 -5.69 8.91 7.71
C ILE A 149 -7.09 9.03 7.11
N LEU A 150 -8.06 8.28 7.62
CA LEU A 150 -9.45 8.34 7.13
C LEU A 150 -10.07 9.72 7.32
N LEU A 151 -9.81 10.39 8.45
CA LEU A 151 -10.27 11.76 8.69
C LEU A 151 -9.75 12.72 7.61
N VAL A 152 -8.44 12.64 7.30
CA VAL A 152 -7.82 13.47 6.26
C VAL A 152 -8.40 13.16 4.88
N MET A 153 -8.53 11.88 4.50
CA MET A 153 -9.07 11.50 3.20
C MET A 153 -10.53 11.93 3.03
N ARG A 154 -11.34 11.81 4.09
CA ARG A 154 -12.73 12.27 4.11
C ARG A 154 -12.82 13.79 3.88
N GLU A 155 -11.92 14.56 4.49
CA GLU A 155 -11.96 16.02 4.43
C GLU A 155 -11.36 16.63 3.16
N LYS A 156 -10.33 15.99 2.61
CA LYS A 156 -9.43 16.66 1.65
C LYS A 156 -9.24 15.93 0.33
N ASP A 157 -9.67 14.67 0.19
CA ASP A 157 -9.48 13.97 -1.09
C ASP A 157 -10.37 14.61 -2.17
N GLU A 158 -9.80 14.86 -3.34
CA GLU A 158 -10.51 15.40 -4.51
C GLU A 158 -11.61 14.44 -5.01
N GLU A 159 -11.42 13.13 -4.82
CA GLU A 159 -12.30 12.11 -5.37
C GLU A 159 -13.45 11.80 -4.39
N ARG A 160 -14.68 12.05 -4.84
CA ARG A 160 -15.90 11.84 -4.03
C ARG A 160 -16.04 10.40 -3.54
N SER A 161 -15.64 9.41 -4.34
CA SER A 161 -15.74 8.00 -3.94
C SER A 161 -14.78 7.65 -2.80
N ILE A 162 -13.63 8.31 -2.70
CA ILE A 162 -12.74 8.20 -1.55
C ILE A 162 -13.37 8.86 -0.32
N ARG A 163 -13.85 10.11 -0.46
CA ARG A 163 -14.46 10.84 0.67
C ARG A 163 -15.65 10.09 1.26
N ALA A 164 -16.55 9.58 0.42
CA ALA A 164 -17.72 8.81 0.86
C ALA A 164 -17.30 7.53 1.58
N ARG A 165 -16.39 6.74 0.99
CA ARG A 165 -15.92 5.50 1.61
C ARG A 165 -15.17 5.75 2.92
N ALA A 166 -14.41 6.84 3.03
CA ALA A 166 -13.79 7.23 4.29
C ALA A 166 -14.85 7.57 5.36
N ALA A 167 -15.90 8.33 5.01
CA ALA A 167 -17.02 8.61 5.90
C ALA A 167 -17.73 7.33 6.39
N GLU A 168 -17.91 6.34 5.51
CA GLU A 168 -18.52 5.05 5.87
C GLU A 168 -17.69 4.32 6.92
N VAL A 169 -16.38 4.19 6.68
CA VAL A 169 -15.50 3.41 7.56
C VAL A 169 -15.25 4.12 8.90
N LEU A 170 -15.25 5.45 8.90
CA LEU A 170 -15.17 6.26 10.11
C LEU A 170 -16.27 5.90 11.12
N ALA A 171 -17.44 5.40 10.70
CA ALA A 171 -18.50 4.92 11.59
C ALA A 171 -18.09 3.76 12.54
N LYS A 172 -16.92 3.15 12.33
CA LYS A 172 -16.38 2.09 13.19
C LYS A 172 -15.60 2.65 14.40
N TYR A 173 -15.31 3.95 14.43
CA TYR A 173 -14.49 4.57 15.47
C TYR A 173 -15.36 5.42 16.40
N ARG A 174 -15.52 4.97 17.65
CA ARG A 174 -16.21 5.72 18.73
C ARG A 174 -15.33 6.87 19.23
N ASN A 175 -15.12 7.87 18.38
CA ASN A 175 -14.28 9.03 18.68
C ASN A 175 -15.01 10.34 18.35
N ARG A 176 -14.98 11.32 19.26
CA ARG A 176 -15.70 12.59 19.08
C ARG A 176 -15.17 13.41 17.88
N LYS A 177 -13.88 13.27 17.51
CA LYS A 177 -13.33 13.86 16.29
C LYS A 177 -14.03 13.34 15.04
N VAL A 178 -14.36 12.05 15.04
CA VAL A 178 -15.06 11.39 13.93
C VAL A 178 -16.45 11.97 13.77
N ILE A 179 -17.21 12.15 14.86
CA ILE A 179 -18.52 12.79 14.79
C ILE A 179 -18.39 14.19 14.19
N ARG A 180 -17.47 15.03 14.67
CA ARG A 180 -17.26 16.37 14.10
C ARG A 180 -16.92 16.33 12.61
N SER A 181 -16.07 15.38 12.23
CA SER A 181 -15.72 15.14 10.83
C SER A 181 -17.00 14.86 10.03
N LEU A 182 -17.77 13.83 10.39
CA LEU A 182 -18.99 13.46 9.69
C LEU A 182 -20.04 14.58 9.66
N ILE A 183 -20.17 15.39 10.71
CA ILE A 183 -21.06 16.57 10.69
C ILE A 183 -20.65 17.55 9.59
N ASN A 184 -19.36 17.86 9.46
CA ASN A 184 -18.88 18.68 8.34
C ASN A 184 -19.15 18.01 6.98
N GLY A 185 -19.25 16.68 6.95
CA GLY A 185 -19.50 15.91 5.73
C GLY A 185 -20.93 16.04 5.21
N LEU A 186 -21.88 16.46 6.07
CA LEU A 186 -23.25 16.77 5.67
C LEU A 186 -23.30 17.93 4.67
N GLU A 187 -22.30 18.82 4.72
CA GLU A 187 -22.17 19.99 3.83
C GLU A 187 -21.34 19.70 2.57
N ASP A 188 -20.88 18.45 2.36
CA ASP A 188 -20.14 18.09 1.14
C ASP A 188 -21.06 18.27 -0.09
N PRO A 189 -20.57 18.90 -1.18
CA PRO A 189 -21.37 19.13 -2.38
C PRO A 189 -21.78 17.82 -3.08
N GLU A 190 -21.06 16.73 -2.84
CA GLU A 190 -21.35 15.43 -3.43
C GLU A 190 -22.32 14.66 -2.55
N PHE A 191 -23.54 14.42 -3.07
CA PHE A 191 -24.60 13.73 -2.34
C PHE A 191 -24.17 12.38 -1.73
N ALA A 192 -23.33 11.61 -2.43
CA ALA A 192 -22.83 10.34 -1.91
C ALA A 192 -22.03 10.51 -0.60
N VAL A 193 -21.31 11.63 -0.43
CA VAL A 193 -20.51 11.90 0.76
C VAL A 193 -21.40 12.40 1.91
N SER A 194 -22.33 13.31 1.64
CA SER A 194 -23.25 13.83 2.66
C SER A 194 -24.23 12.76 3.13
N PHE A 195 -24.79 11.97 2.22
CA PHE A 195 -25.59 10.79 2.54
C PHE A 195 -24.82 9.83 3.44
N GLN A 196 -23.61 9.45 3.04
CA GLN A 196 -22.81 8.50 3.82
C GLN A 196 -22.41 9.07 5.18
N SER A 197 -22.17 10.38 5.28
CA SER A 197 -21.86 11.04 6.54
C SER A 197 -23.03 10.99 7.52
N ARG A 198 -24.26 11.24 7.04
CA ARG A 198 -25.49 11.09 7.84
C ARG A 198 -25.69 9.66 8.31
N GLU A 199 -25.57 8.67 7.42
CA GLU A 199 -25.71 7.26 7.80
C GLU A 199 -24.67 6.83 8.85
N SER A 200 -23.44 7.30 8.71
CA SER A 200 -22.38 7.07 9.71
C SER A 200 -22.66 7.76 11.05
N LEU A 201 -23.22 8.97 11.05
CA LEU A 201 -23.66 9.66 12.28
C LEU A 201 -24.77 8.90 12.99
N LYS A 202 -25.79 8.44 12.25
CA LYS A 202 -26.88 7.61 12.78
C LYS A 202 -26.33 6.35 13.42
N LYS A 203 -25.42 5.67 12.73
CA LYS A 203 -24.78 4.44 13.21
C LYS A 203 -23.92 4.66 14.46
N LEU A 204 -23.27 5.81 14.61
CA LEU A 204 -22.43 6.11 15.78
C LEU A 204 -23.20 6.63 16.99
N THR A 205 -24.30 7.35 16.76
CA THR A 205 -24.96 8.15 17.79
C THR A 205 -26.37 7.68 18.13
N GLY A 206 -26.98 6.85 17.29
CA GLY A 206 -28.39 6.45 17.40
C GLY A 206 -29.38 7.59 17.12
N ARG A 207 -28.93 8.72 16.57
CA ARG A 207 -29.74 9.92 16.31
C ARG A 207 -29.76 10.27 14.82
N ASP A 208 -30.79 11.01 14.41
CA ASP A 208 -30.91 11.51 13.04
C ASP A 208 -31.50 12.93 13.07
N PHE A 209 -30.65 13.93 12.85
CA PHE A 209 -31.06 15.33 12.65
C PHE A 209 -31.05 15.72 11.17
N ASP A 210 -31.26 14.73 10.29
CA ASP A 210 -31.22 14.89 8.85
C ASP A 210 -29.86 15.46 8.39
N TYR A 211 -29.85 16.38 7.43
CA TYR A 211 -28.68 17.11 6.96
C TYR A 211 -28.44 18.45 7.71
N ASP A 212 -29.11 18.70 8.85
CA ASP A 212 -28.91 19.93 9.63
C ASP A 212 -27.60 19.88 10.44
N SER A 213 -26.51 20.36 9.84
CA SER A 213 -25.19 20.40 10.47
C SER A 213 -25.17 21.22 11.77
N LYS A 214 -26.01 22.25 11.91
CA LYS A 214 -26.06 23.11 13.10
C LYS A 214 -26.76 22.42 14.26
N GLU A 215 -27.85 21.70 13.99
CA GLU A 215 -28.54 20.90 15.01
C GLU A 215 -27.61 19.79 15.53
N TRP A 216 -26.92 19.09 14.62
CA TRP A 216 -25.89 18.12 14.98
C TRP A 216 -24.77 18.73 15.85
N GLN A 217 -24.26 19.92 15.50
CA GLN A 217 -23.24 20.62 16.29
C GLN A 217 -23.75 21.04 17.67
N GLY A 218 -24.97 21.58 17.73
CA GLY A 218 -25.62 21.99 18.98
C GLY A 218 -25.82 20.82 19.93
N TRP A 219 -26.33 19.69 19.43
CA TRP A 219 -26.44 18.45 20.19
C TRP A 219 -25.07 17.93 20.64
N LEU A 220 -24.08 17.89 19.74
CA LEU A 220 -22.73 17.43 20.09
C LEU A 220 -22.07 18.35 21.12
N ALA A 221 -22.41 19.63 21.23
CA ALA A 221 -21.84 20.53 22.23
C ALA A 221 -22.36 20.21 23.65
N THR A 222 -23.60 19.75 23.78
CA THR A 222 -24.24 19.47 25.08
C THR A 222 -24.21 18.00 25.48
N SER A 223 -23.94 17.09 24.54
CA SER A 223 -23.89 15.66 24.80
C SER A 223 -22.68 15.26 25.65
N GLU A 224 -22.90 14.72 26.85
CA GLU A 224 -21.83 14.14 27.68
C GLU A 224 -21.20 12.92 26.99
N ASP A 225 -22.01 11.90 26.70
CA ASP A 225 -21.62 10.72 25.91
C ASP A 225 -22.45 10.63 24.61
N PRO A 226 -21.89 11.02 23.45
CA PRO A 226 -22.60 10.99 22.17
C PRO A 226 -22.80 9.57 21.61
N PHE A 227 -22.30 8.53 22.29
CA PHE A 227 -22.42 7.14 21.86
C PHE A 227 -23.33 6.29 22.78
N ALA A 228 -23.95 6.91 23.78
CA ALA A 228 -24.72 6.23 24.83
C ALA A 228 -25.96 5.48 24.31
N ALA A 229 -26.60 5.97 23.24
CA ALA A 229 -27.80 5.35 22.67
C ALA A 229 -27.58 3.91 22.19
N LEU A 230 -26.33 3.52 21.92
CA LEU A 230 -25.96 2.19 21.45
C LEU A 230 -25.46 1.26 22.56
N ALA A 231 -25.38 1.74 23.81
CA ALA A 231 -24.94 0.94 24.94
C ALA A 231 -26.04 0.02 25.50
N GLY A 232 -27.31 0.31 25.21
CA GLY A 232 -28.47 -0.44 25.71
C GLY A 232 -28.88 -1.67 24.89
N ASP A 233 -28.27 -1.92 23.74
CA ASP A 233 -28.67 -3.00 22.81
C ASP A 233 -27.83 -4.30 23.00
N TYR A 234 -27.01 -4.39 24.05
CA TYR A 234 -26.15 -5.54 24.35
C TYR A 234 -26.36 -6.16 25.74
N GLU A 235 -27.44 -5.82 26.45
CA GLU A 235 -27.94 -6.58 27.61
C GLU A 235 -29.08 -7.52 27.20
#